data_AF-A0A935M0M3-F1
#
_entry.id   AF-A0A935M0M3-F1
#
_cell.length_a   1.000
_cell.length_b   1.000
_cell.length_c   1.000
_cell.angle_alpha   90.00
_cell.angle_beta   90.00
_cell.angle_gamma   90.00
#
_symmetry.space_group_name_H-M   'P 1'
#
loop_
_entity.id
_entity.type
_entity.pdbx_description
1 polymer ?
#
loop_
_entity_poly.entity_id
_entity_poly.type
_entity_poly.pdbx_seq_one_letter_code
_entity_poly.pdbx_strand_id
1 'polypeptide(L)'
;MHELAIDETSKARGHDYISLAADASDRCVVAVAEGHGADSIAQLTAELQGRGCDTEQVTSVSIDMSPAFIKGCAEHLSDVTLDAASFADLALPVERVFITENETNFLAFPQVPQAIVVFGAGYGWEALARAAWLHRCRLHYWGDIDTHGFAILDQLRGYFPHAGSLLMDRETLRVHRAHWGEEPEPARHDLSRLTTDEQAVYDDLRFDRIQPRLRLEQERVGFGWLSAQLHCRLQQD
;
A
#
# COMPACT_ATOMS: atom_id res chain seq x y z
N MET A 1 -2.56 -22.14 0.76
CA MET A 1 -2.74 -21.32 -0.45
C MET A 1 -2.49 -19.88 -0.05
N HIS A 2 -1.54 -19.21 -0.68
CA HIS A 2 -1.17 -17.82 -0.35
C HIS A 2 -1.49 -16.85 -1.48
N GLU A 3 -1.40 -17.29 -2.73
CA GLU A 3 -1.69 -16.45 -3.90
C GLU A 3 -2.90 -17.02 -4.66
N LEU A 4 -3.93 -16.19 -4.83
CA LEU A 4 -5.15 -16.56 -5.52
C LEU A 4 -5.28 -15.74 -6.82
N ALA A 5 -5.39 -16.39 -7.97
CA ALA A 5 -5.78 -15.73 -9.21
C ALA A 5 -7.28 -15.95 -9.43
N ILE A 6 -8.03 -14.88 -9.66
CA ILE A 6 -9.45 -14.96 -9.97
C ILE A 6 -9.68 -14.48 -11.40
N ASP A 7 -10.29 -15.32 -12.22
CA ASP A 7 -10.56 -15.03 -13.63
C ASP A 7 -12.04 -15.19 -13.96
N GLU A 8 -12.56 -14.37 -14.88
CA GLU A 8 -13.93 -14.47 -15.38
C GLU A 8 -13.94 -15.03 -16.80
N THR A 9 -14.70 -16.10 -17.02
CA THR A 9 -14.88 -16.64 -18.37
C THR A 9 -16.34 -16.92 -18.67
N SER A 10 -16.74 -16.73 -19.93
CA SER A 10 -18.08 -17.08 -20.39
C SER A 10 -18.21 -18.60 -20.56
N LYS A 11 -19.24 -19.19 -19.94
CA LYS A 11 -19.62 -20.61 -20.09
C LYS A 11 -20.10 -20.93 -21.51
N ALA A 12 -20.72 -19.95 -22.19
CA ALA A 12 -21.16 -19.99 -23.58
C ALA A 12 -21.24 -18.57 -24.19
N ARG A 13 -21.47 -18.45 -25.51
CA ARG A 13 -21.73 -17.13 -26.14
C ARG A 13 -23.03 -16.53 -25.59
N GLY A 14 -22.89 -15.45 -24.83
CA GLY A 14 -23.98 -14.65 -24.28
C GLY A 14 -24.10 -14.79 -22.76
N HIS A 15 -23.86 -13.68 -22.05
CA HIS A 15 -24.14 -13.34 -20.63
C HIS A 15 -24.18 -14.43 -19.53
N ASP A 16 -23.55 -15.58 -19.75
CA ASP A 16 -23.49 -16.69 -18.81
C ASP A 16 -22.04 -16.83 -18.34
N TYR A 17 -21.73 -16.18 -17.22
CA TYR A 17 -20.37 -16.02 -16.70
C TYR A 17 -20.10 -17.00 -15.56
N ILE A 18 -18.85 -17.44 -15.46
CA ILE A 18 -18.32 -18.13 -14.28
C ILE A 18 -17.07 -17.41 -13.81
N SER A 19 -16.89 -17.36 -12.48
CA SER A 19 -15.68 -16.87 -11.84
C SER A 19 -14.88 -18.07 -11.34
N LEU A 20 -13.64 -18.16 -11.80
CA LEU A 20 -12.69 -19.20 -11.44
C LEU A 20 -11.72 -18.63 -10.42
N ALA A 21 -11.54 -19.29 -9.28
CA ALA A 21 -10.43 -19.02 -8.38
C ALA A 21 -9.39 -20.13 -8.54
N ALA A 22 -8.14 -19.74 -8.78
CA ALA A 22 -7.01 -20.63 -8.92
C ALA A 22 -5.93 -20.30 -7.88
N ASP A 23 -5.31 -21.33 -7.31
CA ASP A 23 -4.06 -21.16 -6.58
C ASP A 23 -2.97 -20.82 -7.61
N ALA A 24 -2.42 -19.61 -7.52
CA ALA A 24 -1.43 -19.11 -8.47
C ALA A 24 -0.07 -19.79 -8.28
N SER A 25 0.24 -20.25 -7.07
CA SER A 25 1.48 -20.96 -6.74
C SER A 25 1.43 -22.41 -7.23
N ASP A 26 0.36 -23.13 -6.91
CA ASP A 26 0.17 -24.54 -7.28
C ASP A 26 -0.42 -24.72 -8.69
N ARG A 27 -0.79 -23.61 -9.35
CA ARG A 27 -1.32 -23.55 -10.72
C ARG A 27 -2.54 -24.46 -10.94
N CYS A 28 -3.45 -24.48 -9.97
CA CYS A 28 -4.65 -25.31 -10.01
C CYS A 28 -5.91 -24.49 -9.70
N VAL A 29 -7.05 -24.84 -10.33
CA VAL A 29 -8.35 -24.23 -10.02
C VAL A 29 -8.85 -24.81 -8.70
N VAL A 30 -9.10 -23.93 -7.72
CA VAL A 30 -9.49 -24.29 -6.36
C VAL A 30 -10.96 -24.07 -6.06
N ALA A 31 -11.63 -23.14 -6.76
CA ALA A 31 -13.06 -22.89 -6.62
C ALA A 31 -13.66 -22.31 -7.91
N VAL A 32 -14.96 -22.52 -8.12
CA VAL A 32 -15.70 -22.00 -9.29
C VAL A 32 -17.08 -21.55 -8.85
N ALA A 33 -17.39 -20.27 -9.06
CA ALA A 33 -18.70 -19.70 -8.79
C ALA A 33 -19.44 -19.36 -10.09
N GLU A 34 -20.77 -19.48 -10.06
CA GLU A 34 -21.60 -18.98 -11.15
C GLU A 34 -21.80 -17.46 -11.02
N GLY A 35 -21.89 -16.78 -12.16
CA GLY A 35 -22.09 -15.34 -12.26
C GLY A 35 -20.79 -14.54 -12.38
N HIS A 36 -20.96 -13.22 -12.20
CA HIS A 36 -19.90 -12.23 -12.15
C HIS A 36 -20.28 -11.15 -11.11
N GLY A 37 -19.31 -10.49 -10.50
CA GLY A 37 -19.49 -9.51 -9.43
C GLY A 37 -19.35 -10.02 -7.98
N ALA A 38 -19.70 -9.16 -7.01
CA ALA A 38 -19.45 -9.36 -5.58
C ALA A 38 -20.08 -10.65 -5.01
N ASP A 39 -21.27 -11.03 -5.49
CA ASP A 39 -21.95 -12.26 -5.07
C ASP A 39 -21.15 -13.53 -5.43
N SER A 40 -20.37 -13.48 -6.51
CA SER A 40 -19.48 -14.57 -6.92
C SER A 40 -18.22 -14.63 -6.05
N ILE A 41 -17.71 -13.50 -5.54
CA ILE A 41 -16.64 -13.49 -4.52
C ILE A 41 -17.09 -14.14 -3.23
N ALA A 42 -18.29 -13.81 -2.74
CA ALA A 42 -18.83 -14.42 -1.53
C ALA A 42 -18.96 -15.95 -1.69
N GLN A 43 -19.40 -16.41 -2.86
CA GLN A 43 -19.48 -17.84 -3.18
C GLN A 43 -18.10 -18.51 -3.22
N LEU A 44 -17.11 -17.90 -3.90
CA LEU A 44 -15.74 -18.42 -3.95
C LEU A 44 -15.12 -18.49 -2.54
N THR A 45 -15.32 -17.45 -1.73
CA THR A 45 -14.86 -17.38 -0.33
C THR A 45 -15.46 -18.53 0.49
N ALA A 46 -16.77 -18.75 0.38
CA ALA A 46 -17.45 -19.85 1.08
C ALA A 46 -16.97 -21.23 0.60
N GLU A 47 -16.72 -21.39 -0.69
CA GLU A 47 -16.22 -22.66 -1.26
C GLU A 47 -14.78 -22.96 -0.80
N LEU A 48 -13.91 -21.95 -0.74
CA LEU A 48 -12.55 -22.05 -0.21
C LEU A 48 -12.56 -22.43 1.27
N GLN A 49 -13.38 -21.76 2.09
CA GLN A 49 -13.56 -22.09 3.51
C GLN A 49 -14.09 -23.52 3.70
N GLY A 50 -15.06 -23.95 2.88
CA GLY A 50 -15.59 -25.32 2.88
C GLY A 50 -14.55 -26.39 2.53
N ARG A 51 -13.50 -26.03 1.79
CA ARG A 51 -12.35 -26.90 1.45
C ARG A 51 -11.23 -26.84 2.51
N GLY A 52 -11.42 -26.10 3.59
CA GLY A 52 -10.43 -25.91 4.66
C GLY A 52 -9.33 -24.92 4.30
N CYS A 53 -9.50 -24.12 3.24
CA CYS A 53 -8.64 -22.97 2.98
C CYS A 53 -9.08 -21.83 3.90
N ASP A 54 -8.23 -21.48 4.85
CA ASP A 54 -8.43 -20.29 5.66
C ASP A 54 -8.17 -19.06 4.79
N THR A 55 -9.21 -18.27 4.55
CA THR A 55 -9.14 -17.09 3.68
C THR A 55 -8.27 -15.99 4.29
N GLU A 56 -7.97 -16.04 5.58
CA GLU A 56 -6.97 -15.18 6.23
C GLU A 56 -5.53 -15.50 5.76
N GLN A 57 -5.28 -16.65 5.15
CA GLN A 57 -3.96 -17.07 4.65
C GLN A 57 -3.68 -16.61 3.21
N VAL A 58 -4.68 -16.06 2.51
CA VAL A 58 -4.51 -15.51 1.16
C VAL A 58 -3.89 -14.12 1.28
N THR A 59 -2.65 -13.99 0.81
CA THR A 59 -1.83 -12.78 0.91
C THR A 59 -1.82 -11.95 -0.37
N SER A 60 -2.32 -12.50 -1.48
CA SER A 60 -2.43 -11.76 -2.74
C SER A 60 -3.54 -12.33 -3.60
N VAL A 61 -4.34 -11.44 -4.20
CA VAL A 61 -5.33 -11.78 -5.22
C VAL A 61 -5.12 -10.97 -6.49
N SER A 62 -5.07 -11.64 -7.64
CA SER A 62 -4.99 -11.03 -8.99
C SER A 62 -6.29 -11.28 -9.76
N ILE A 63 -6.94 -10.23 -10.29
CA ILE A 63 -8.30 -10.31 -10.85
C ILE A 63 -8.40 -9.60 -12.21
N ASP A 64 -9.19 -10.13 -13.14
CA ASP A 64 -9.60 -9.42 -14.37
C ASP A 64 -10.99 -8.74 -14.21
N MET A 65 -10.93 -7.41 -14.05
CA MET A 65 -11.89 -6.35 -14.41
C MET A 65 -13.41 -6.53 -14.25
N SER A 66 -13.92 -6.58 -13.01
CA SER A 66 -15.21 -5.92 -12.69
C SER A 66 -15.20 -5.12 -11.38
N PRO A 67 -15.72 -3.87 -11.35
CA PRO A 67 -15.76 -3.05 -10.13
C PRO A 67 -16.45 -3.72 -8.94
N ALA A 68 -17.42 -4.60 -9.21
CA ALA A 68 -18.12 -5.37 -8.18
C ALA A 68 -17.22 -6.43 -7.52
N PHE A 69 -16.32 -7.07 -8.28
CA PHE A 69 -15.33 -8.02 -7.73
C PHE A 69 -14.30 -7.32 -6.86
N ILE A 70 -13.75 -6.21 -7.35
CA ILE A 70 -12.77 -5.40 -6.60
C ILE A 70 -13.37 -4.99 -5.25
N LYS A 71 -14.62 -4.53 -5.26
CA LYS A 71 -15.36 -4.21 -4.02
C LYS A 71 -15.50 -5.44 -3.11
N GLY A 72 -15.95 -6.58 -3.64
CA GLY A 72 -16.11 -7.81 -2.86
C GLY A 72 -14.81 -8.30 -2.24
N CYS A 73 -13.69 -8.23 -2.97
CA CYS A 73 -12.37 -8.56 -2.45
C CYS A 73 -11.94 -7.59 -1.34
N ALA A 74 -12.11 -6.28 -1.53
CA ALA A 74 -11.82 -5.31 -0.47
C ALA A 74 -12.72 -5.45 0.76
N GLU A 75 -13.92 -6.04 0.62
CA GLU A 75 -14.84 -6.33 1.73
C GLU A 75 -14.56 -7.65 2.46
N HIS A 76 -13.93 -8.62 1.80
CA HIS A 76 -13.82 -10.00 2.30
C HIS A 76 -12.38 -10.56 2.39
N LEU A 77 -11.39 -9.87 1.83
CA LEU A 77 -10.00 -10.30 1.81
C LEU A 77 -9.10 -9.24 2.44
N SER A 78 -8.02 -9.71 3.07
CA SER A 78 -7.05 -8.85 3.76
C SER A 78 -6.18 -8.06 2.79
N ASP A 79 -5.76 -8.69 1.68
CA ASP A 79 -4.84 -8.14 0.69
C ASP A 79 -5.34 -8.39 -0.73
N VAL A 80 -5.17 -7.39 -1.61
CA VAL A 80 -5.58 -7.45 -3.03
C VAL A 80 -4.54 -6.75 -3.89
N THR A 81 -4.18 -7.34 -5.03
CA THR A 81 -3.35 -6.71 -6.06
C THR A 81 -4.25 -6.22 -7.20
N LEU A 82 -4.10 -4.96 -7.59
CA LEU A 82 -4.91 -4.33 -8.64
C LEU A 82 -4.03 -3.64 -9.67
N ASP A 83 -4.48 -3.61 -10.92
CA ASP A 83 -3.93 -2.69 -11.90
C ASP A 83 -4.35 -1.23 -11.61
N ALA A 84 -3.69 -0.29 -12.27
CA ALA A 84 -3.91 1.14 -12.05
C ALA A 84 -5.34 1.63 -12.37
N ALA A 85 -6.00 1.06 -13.39
CA ALA A 85 -7.35 1.46 -13.75
C ALA A 85 -8.34 0.92 -12.72
N SER A 86 -8.20 -0.35 -12.34
CA SER A 86 -8.99 -0.98 -11.29
C SER A 86 -8.87 -0.26 -9.94
N PHE A 87 -7.65 0.14 -9.56
CA PHE A 87 -7.43 0.93 -8.34
C PHE A 87 -8.06 2.32 -8.43
N ALA A 88 -8.04 2.96 -9.60
CA ALA A 88 -8.62 4.28 -9.79
C ALA A 88 -10.15 4.31 -9.63
N ASP A 89 -10.82 3.21 -9.98
CA ASP A 89 -12.28 3.07 -9.91
C ASP A 89 -12.78 2.54 -8.55
N LEU A 90 -11.88 2.33 -7.58
CA LEU A 90 -12.24 1.88 -6.23
C LEU A 90 -13.19 2.85 -5.51
N ALA A 91 -14.24 2.27 -4.93
CA ALA A 91 -15.19 2.96 -4.06
C ALA A 91 -15.15 2.35 -2.65
N LEU A 92 -14.10 2.65 -1.90
CA LEU A 92 -13.91 2.17 -0.53
C LEU A 92 -14.39 3.21 0.50
N PRO A 93 -15.05 2.78 1.59
CA PRO A 93 -15.41 3.63 2.72
C PRO A 93 -14.20 3.87 3.63
N VAL A 94 -13.09 4.36 3.08
CA VAL A 94 -11.86 4.67 3.81
C VAL A 94 -11.60 6.16 3.87
N GLU A 95 -11.08 6.59 5.01
CA GLU A 95 -10.74 7.98 5.30
C GLU A 95 -9.23 8.21 5.16
N ARG A 96 -8.42 7.15 5.26
CA ARG A 96 -6.97 7.24 5.31
C ARG A 96 -6.29 6.23 4.39
N VAL A 97 -5.19 6.66 3.77
CA VAL A 97 -4.35 5.82 2.92
C VAL A 97 -2.91 5.99 3.34
N PHE A 98 -2.27 4.87 3.66
CA PHE A 98 -0.83 4.80 3.90
C PHE A 98 -0.15 4.26 2.65
N ILE A 99 0.93 4.87 2.20
CA ILE A 99 1.70 4.46 1.02
C ILE A 99 3.10 4.11 1.48
N THR A 100 3.57 2.91 1.19
CA THR A 100 4.94 2.48 1.52
C THR A 100 5.62 1.82 0.33
N GLU A 101 6.93 1.95 0.25
CA GLU A 101 7.78 1.31 -0.77
C GLU A 101 8.36 -0.02 -0.31
N ASN A 102 8.19 -0.36 0.97
CA ASN A 102 8.79 -1.54 1.57
C ASN A 102 7.73 -2.62 1.83
N GLU A 103 7.97 -3.81 1.29
CA GLU A 103 7.04 -4.95 1.40
C GLU A 103 6.93 -5.48 2.84
N THR A 104 8.04 -5.52 3.58
CA THR A 104 8.03 -5.93 4.99
C THR A 104 7.18 -4.99 5.83
N ASN A 105 7.27 -3.69 5.56
CA ASN A 105 6.46 -2.66 6.21
C ASN A 105 4.97 -2.78 5.86
N PHE A 106 4.66 -3.08 4.59
CA PHE A 106 3.30 -3.34 4.15
C PHE A 106 2.69 -4.54 4.90
N LEU A 107 3.38 -5.68 4.90
CA LEU A 107 2.91 -6.91 5.54
C LEU A 107 2.83 -6.80 7.07
N ALA A 108 3.68 -5.99 7.68
CA ALA A 108 3.70 -5.78 9.13
C ALA A 108 2.85 -4.58 9.58
N PHE A 109 2.14 -3.89 8.68
CA PHE A 109 1.41 -2.68 9.04
C PHE A 109 0.28 -2.99 10.05
N PRO A 110 0.19 -2.27 11.17
CA PRO A 110 -0.84 -2.55 12.17
C PRO A 110 -2.23 -2.18 11.66
N GLN A 111 -3.25 -2.90 12.14
CA GLN A 111 -4.65 -2.63 11.81
C GLN A 111 -5.06 -1.21 12.22
N VAL A 112 -5.52 -0.41 11.26
CA VAL A 112 -6.04 0.94 11.47
C VAL A 112 -7.46 1.02 10.90
N PRO A 113 -8.48 1.42 11.70
CA PRO A 113 -9.85 1.55 11.22
C PRO A 113 -9.97 2.52 10.04
N GLN A 114 -10.81 2.19 9.07
CA GLN A 114 -11.11 3.02 7.89
C GLN A 114 -9.86 3.44 7.10
N ALA A 115 -8.85 2.57 7.07
CA ALA A 115 -7.61 2.81 6.35
C ALA A 115 -7.25 1.64 5.44
N ILE A 116 -6.51 1.94 4.39
CA ILE A 116 -5.75 0.95 3.62
C ILE A 116 -4.27 1.30 3.62
N VAL A 117 -3.45 0.29 3.31
CA VAL A 117 -2.03 0.47 2.98
C VAL A 117 -1.84 0.12 1.51
N VAL A 118 -1.03 0.89 0.81
CA VAL A 118 -0.67 0.68 -0.59
C VAL A 118 0.83 0.44 -0.67
N PHE A 119 1.20 -0.71 -1.22
CA PHE A 119 2.58 -1.06 -1.52
C PHE A 119 2.89 -0.81 -3.00
N GLY A 120 4.13 -0.41 -3.33
CA GLY A 120 4.63 -0.41 -4.71
C GLY A 120 4.60 0.94 -5.44
N ALA A 121 4.58 2.07 -4.72
CA ALA A 121 4.41 3.39 -5.33
C ALA A 121 5.69 4.26 -5.42
N GLY A 122 6.89 3.68 -5.36
CA GLY A 122 8.15 4.46 -5.44
C GLY A 122 8.31 5.28 -6.73
N TYR A 123 7.65 4.84 -7.80
CA TYR A 123 7.53 5.54 -9.08
C TYR A 123 6.15 5.25 -9.70
N GLY A 124 5.62 6.18 -10.50
CA GLY A 124 4.34 5.97 -11.20
C GLY A 124 3.13 6.68 -10.57
N TRP A 125 3.35 7.80 -9.88
CA TRP A 125 2.29 8.64 -9.32
C TRP A 125 1.20 9.04 -10.32
N GLU A 126 1.49 9.06 -11.62
CA GLU A 126 0.50 9.29 -12.67
C GLU A 126 -0.65 8.28 -12.64
N ALA A 127 -0.34 7.00 -12.40
CA ALA A 127 -1.34 5.95 -12.24
C ALA A 127 -2.17 6.19 -10.98
N LEU A 128 -1.51 6.50 -9.87
CA LEU A 128 -2.16 6.78 -8.60
C LEU A 128 -3.02 8.05 -8.64
N ALA A 129 -2.59 9.08 -9.37
CA ALA A 129 -3.30 10.35 -9.56
C ALA A 129 -4.62 10.20 -10.32
N ARG A 130 -4.81 9.10 -11.07
CA ARG A 130 -6.09 8.78 -11.70
C ARG A 130 -7.15 8.35 -10.67
N ALA A 131 -6.71 7.85 -9.51
CA ALA A 131 -7.58 7.53 -8.39
C ALA A 131 -8.05 8.81 -7.69
N ALA A 132 -9.03 9.50 -8.30
CA ALA A 132 -9.56 10.78 -7.81
C ALA A 132 -10.05 10.69 -6.35
N TRP A 133 -10.43 9.49 -5.92
CA TRP A 133 -10.85 9.22 -4.56
C TRP A 133 -9.74 9.42 -3.51
N LEU A 134 -8.47 9.39 -3.88
CA LEU A 134 -7.39 9.69 -2.94
C LEU A 134 -7.42 11.15 -2.48
N HIS A 135 -7.92 12.09 -3.30
CA HIS A 135 -7.99 13.50 -2.91
C HIS A 135 -8.96 13.79 -1.74
N ARG A 136 -9.86 12.86 -1.40
CA ARG A 136 -10.74 12.97 -0.21
C ARG A 136 -10.17 12.27 1.02
N CYS A 137 -9.08 11.53 0.89
CA CYS A 137 -8.49 10.75 1.96
C CYS A 137 -7.31 11.50 2.59
N ARG A 138 -7.01 11.18 3.85
CA ARG A 138 -5.76 11.55 4.49
C ARG A 138 -4.65 10.65 3.96
N LEU A 139 -3.76 11.20 3.16
CA LEU A 139 -2.64 10.47 2.57
C LEU A 139 -1.39 10.59 3.44
N HIS A 140 -0.79 9.45 3.74
CA HIS A 140 0.46 9.35 4.48
C HIS A 140 1.47 8.54 3.68
N TYR A 141 2.61 9.14 3.37
CA TYR A 141 3.73 8.46 2.72
C TYR A 141 4.76 8.01 3.76
N TRP A 142 5.14 6.75 3.69
CA TRP A 142 6.05 6.08 4.61
C TRP A 142 7.25 5.52 3.84
N GLY A 143 8.21 6.40 3.57
CA GLY A 143 9.47 6.11 2.90
C GLY A 143 10.68 6.24 3.82
N ASP A 144 11.84 5.82 3.32
CA ASP A 144 13.13 5.87 4.03
C ASP A 144 13.51 7.29 4.44
N ILE A 145 14.20 7.41 5.59
CA ILE A 145 14.82 8.69 5.97
C ILE A 145 16.20 8.76 5.32
N ASP A 146 16.19 9.09 4.03
CA ASP A 146 17.35 9.41 3.21
C ASP A 146 16.98 10.47 2.16
N THR A 147 17.91 10.84 1.29
CA THR A 147 17.65 11.91 0.33
C THR A 147 16.68 11.49 -0.78
N HIS A 148 16.63 10.22 -1.16
CA HIS A 148 15.67 9.70 -2.13
C HIS A 148 14.24 9.61 -1.58
N GLY A 149 14.03 9.16 -0.35
CA GLY A 149 12.70 9.09 0.27
C GLY A 149 12.02 10.46 0.34
N PHE A 150 12.77 11.51 0.67
CA PHE A 150 12.24 12.89 0.60
C PHE A 150 11.97 13.36 -0.84
N ALA A 151 12.79 12.96 -1.82
CA ALA A 151 12.54 13.29 -3.22
C ALA A 151 11.26 12.63 -3.73
N ILE A 152 10.97 11.39 -3.30
CA ILE A 152 9.75 10.66 -3.64
C ILE A 152 8.53 11.34 -2.98
N LEU A 153 8.64 11.76 -1.71
CA LEU A 153 7.61 12.56 -1.05
C LEU A 153 7.32 13.89 -1.78
N ASP A 154 8.36 14.61 -2.24
CA ASP A 154 8.20 15.83 -3.03
C ASP A 154 7.46 15.56 -4.34
N GLN A 155 7.80 14.46 -5.03
CA GLN A 155 7.10 14.04 -6.25
C GLN A 155 5.63 13.70 -5.98
N LEU A 156 5.34 12.93 -4.92
CA LEU A 156 3.97 12.59 -4.52
C LEU A 156 3.15 13.87 -4.27
N ARG A 157 3.73 14.86 -3.59
CA ARG A 157 3.07 16.16 -3.34
C ARG A 157 2.87 17.00 -4.58
N GLY A 158 3.53 16.69 -5.70
CA GLY A 158 3.20 17.22 -7.00
C GLY A 158 1.79 16.85 -7.46
N TYR A 159 1.29 15.68 -7.06
CA TYR A 159 -0.06 15.18 -7.38
C TYR A 159 -1.04 15.35 -6.22
N PHE A 160 -0.57 15.12 -4.98
CA PHE A 160 -1.36 15.19 -3.76
C PHE A 160 -0.72 16.15 -2.75
N PRO A 161 -0.94 17.48 -2.89
CA PRO A 161 -0.28 18.49 -2.05
C PRO A 161 -0.55 18.35 -0.54
N HIS A 162 -1.59 17.62 -0.15
CA HIS A 162 -1.99 17.37 1.23
C HIS A 162 -1.34 16.11 1.84
N ALA A 163 -0.53 15.36 1.07
CA ALA A 163 0.13 14.15 1.58
C ALA A 163 1.09 14.48 2.73
N GLY A 164 0.93 13.83 3.87
CA GLY A 164 1.85 13.92 5.01
C GLY A 164 2.92 12.84 4.96
N SER A 165 4.07 13.08 5.59
CA SER A 165 5.01 12.00 5.88
C SER A 165 4.62 11.23 7.15
N LEU A 166 4.91 9.94 7.17
CA LEU A 166 4.82 9.06 8.33
C LEU A 166 6.23 8.60 8.70
N LEU A 167 6.65 8.83 9.95
CA LEU A 167 7.94 8.36 10.48
C LEU A 167 9.17 8.87 9.71
N MET A 168 9.07 10.03 9.06
CA MET A 168 10.19 10.70 8.38
C MET A 168 10.67 11.95 9.12
N ASP A 169 10.41 12.02 10.42
CA ASP A 169 10.76 13.17 11.26
C ASP A 169 12.12 12.99 11.97
N ARG A 170 12.64 14.10 12.50
CA ARG A 170 13.93 14.15 13.19
C ARG A 170 13.97 13.27 14.44
N GLU A 171 12.86 13.12 15.15
CA GLU A 171 12.81 12.31 16.36
C GLU A 171 12.94 10.82 16.00
N THR A 172 12.18 10.36 15.00
CA THR A 172 12.28 9.00 14.47
C THR A 172 13.71 8.69 14.04
N LEU A 173 14.35 9.59 13.28
CA LEU A 173 15.75 9.45 12.86
C LEU A 173 16.69 9.32 14.07
N ARG A 174 16.54 10.19 15.07
CA ARG A 174 17.41 10.24 16.26
C ARG A 174 17.27 8.99 17.13
N VAL A 175 16.05 8.50 17.36
CA VAL A 175 15.78 7.33 18.21
C VAL A 175 16.41 6.07 17.60
N HIS A 176 16.46 5.96 16.28
CA HIS A 176 16.96 4.79 15.57
C HIS A 176 18.42 4.91 15.13
N ARG A 177 19.23 5.71 15.85
CA ARG A 177 20.65 5.93 15.52
C ARG A 177 21.47 4.64 15.37
N ALA A 178 21.15 3.60 16.13
CA ALA A 178 21.83 2.32 16.06
C ALA A 178 21.61 1.56 14.73
N HIS A 179 20.61 1.98 13.95
CA HIS A 179 20.19 1.32 12.71
C HIS A 179 20.55 2.10 11.45
N TRP A 180 21.21 3.25 11.57
CA TRP A 180 21.64 4.05 10.42
C TRP A 180 22.56 3.25 9.49
N GLY A 181 22.31 3.38 8.21
CA GLY A 181 23.16 2.91 7.13
C GLY A 181 23.72 4.06 6.30
N GLU A 182 24.14 3.71 5.09
CA GLU A 182 24.67 4.65 4.10
C GLU A 182 23.88 4.57 2.79
N GLU A 183 23.42 5.72 2.29
CA GLU A 183 22.81 5.89 0.98
C GLU A 183 23.90 5.87 -0.11
N PRO A 184 23.87 4.95 -1.09
CA PRO A 184 24.93 4.85 -2.09
C PRO A 184 25.16 6.14 -2.90
N GLU A 185 24.07 6.76 -3.36
CA GLU A 185 24.09 7.91 -4.26
C GLU A 185 23.11 9.01 -3.82
N PRO A 186 23.45 9.86 -2.84
CA PRO A 186 22.50 10.85 -2.32
C PRO A 186 22.05 11.87 -3.37
N ALA A 187 20.75 12.12 -3.42
CA ALA A 187 20.12 13.23 -4.12
C ALA A 187 20.41 14.57 -3.41
N ARG A 188 20.95 15.54 -4.17
CA ARG A 188 21.35 16.87 -3.64
C ARG A 188 20.63 18.04 -4.30
N HIS A 189 19.51 17.79 -4.98
CA HIS A 189 18.73 18.86 -5.61
C HIS A 189 17.80 19.54 -4.59
N ASP A 190 17.16 20.65 -4.99
CA ASP A 190 16.19 21.32 -4.14
C ASP A 190 14.82 20.67 -4.26
N LEU A 191 14.17 20.47 -3.11
CA LEU A 191 12.81 19.93 -2.98
C LEU A 191 11.91 21.07 -2.50
N SER A 192 10.91 21.43 -3.30
CA SER A 192 10.13 22.67 -3.09
C SER A 192 8.81 22.45 -2.35
N ARG A 193 8.41 21.19 -2.15
CA ARG A 193 7.12 20.79 -1.57
C ARG A 193 7.27 20.14 -0.20
N LEU A 194 8.46 20.20 0.40
CA LEU A 194 8.67 19.77 1.78
C LEU A 194 8.14 20.81 2.76
N THR A 195 7.65 20.34 3.91
CA THR A 195 7.37 21.23 5.06
C THR A 195 8.69 21.73 5.66
N THR A 196 8.63 22.74 6.53
CA THR A 196 9.83 23.26 7.20
C THR A 196 10.58 22.19 8.00
N ASP A 197 9.87 21.33 8.71
CA ASP A 197 10.48 20.28 9.53
C ASP A 197 11.11 19.18 8.67
N GLU A 198 10.43 18.76 7.60
CA GLU A 198 10.97 17.79 6.64
C GLU A 198 12.17 18.35 5.89
N GLN A 199 12.11 19.62 5.45
CA GLN A 199 13.24 20.29 4.80
C GLN A 199 14.45 20.35 5.73
N ALA A 200 14.25 20.57 7.04
CA ALA A 200 15.34 20.57 8.00
C ALA A 200 15.99 19.18 8.15
N VAL A 201 15.21 18.10 8.10
CA VAL A 201 15.76 16.73 8.07
C VAL A 201 16.48 16.48 6.75
N TYR A 202 15.85 16.78 5.63
CA TYR A 202 16.44 16.64 4.29
C TYR A 202 17.75 17.39 4.14
N ASP A 203 17.85 18.61 4.67
CA ASP A 203 19.08 19.40 4.72
C ASP A 203 20.20 18.74 5.53
N ASP A 204 19.86 18.12 6.65
CA ASP A 204 20.84 17.39 7.46
C ASP A 204 21.40 16.17 6.73
N LEU A 205 20.56 15.52 5.90
CA LEU A 205 20.94 14.39 5.06
C LEU A 205 21.78 14.85 3.84
N ARG A 206 21.25 15.74 3.00
CA ARG A 206 21.85 16.12 1.71
C ARG A 206 23.15 16.91 1.83
N PHE A 207 23.39 17.54 2.99
CA PHE A 207 24.63 18.25 3.30
C PHE A 207 25.52 17.49 4.28
N ASP A 208 25.22 16.22 4.56
CA ASP A 208 26.04 15.35 5.41
C ASP A 208 26.31 15.97 6.82
N ARG A 209 25.34 16.71 7.38
CA ARG A 209 25.54 17.48 8.62
C ARG A 209 25.65 16.60 9.88
N ILE A 210 25.14 15.37 9.80
CA ILE A 210 25.16 14.40 10.90
C ILE A 210 26.24 13.33 10.67
N GLN A 211 26.19 12.66 9.51
CA GLN A 211 27.22 11.75 9.03
C GLN A 211 27.17 11.68 7.49
N PRO A 212 28.25 11.25 6.82
CA PRO A 212 28.24 11.05 5.38
C PRO A 212 27.16 10.04 4.95
N ARG A 213 26.35 10.42 3.95
CA ARG A 213 25.37 9.57 3.28
C ARG A 213 24.38 8.93 4.24
N LEU A 214 23.96 9.63 5.28
CA LEU A 214 23.06 9.06 6.30
C LEU A 214 21.78 8.51 5.65
N ARG A 215 21.46 7.25 5.97
CA ARG A 215 20.19 6.60 5.61
C ARG A 215 19.61 5.86 6.80
N LEU A 216 18.30 5.89 6.96
CA LEU A 216 17.57 4.97 7.82
C LEU A 216 16.47 4.30 6.98
N GLU A 217 16.64 3.02 6.70
CA GLU A 217 15.60 2.22 6.07
C GLU A 217 14.42 2.00 7.03
N GLN A 218 13.18 2.19 6.57
CA GLN A 218 12.00 2.16 7.45
C GLN A 218 11.73 0.78 8.05
N GLU A 219 12.13 -0.32 7.39
CA GLU A 219 12.03 -1.67 7.98
C GLU A 219 12.90 -1.86 9.24
N ARG A 220 13.82 -0.92 9.51
CA ARG A 220 14.64 -0.89 10.73
C ARG A 220 14.01 -0.08 11.85
N VAL A 221 12.87 0.59 11.61
CA VAL A 221 12.10 1.26 12.64
C VAL A 221 11.32 0.22 13.43
N GLY A 222 11.47 0.22 14.76
CA GLY A 222 10.86 -0.79 15.61
C GLY A 222 9.33 -0.73 15.57
N PHE A 223 8.66 -1.89 15.48
CA PHE A 223 7.20 -1.98 15.44
C PHE A 223 6.50 -1.26 16.61
N GLY A 224 7.11 -1.26 17.79
CA GLY A 224 6.60 -0.52 18.96
C GLY A 224 6.60 1.01 18.76
N TRP A 225 7.61 1.55 18.06
CA TRP A 225 7.65 2.96 17.70
C TRP A 225 6.58 3.31 16.67
N LEU A 226 6.45 2.49 15.62
CA LEU A 226 5.38 2.62 14.61
C LEU A 226 3.99 2.64 15.26
N SER A 227 3.72 1.67 16.14
CA SER A 227 2.43 1.55 16.82
C SER A 227 2.14 2.78 17.70
N ALA A 228 3.13 3.26 18.45
CA ALA A 228 2.97 4.43 19.31
C ALA A 228 2.73 5.72 18.51
N GLN A 229 3.48 5.93 17.42
CA GLN A 229 3.36 7.10 16.56
C GLN A 229 2.04 7.10 15.78
N LEU A 230 1.60 5.94 15.28
CA LEU A 230 0.27 5.80 14.68
C LEU A 230 -0.81 6.12 15.70
N HIS A 231 -0.77 5.56 16.90
CA HIS A 231 -1.75 5.85 17.93
C HIS A 231 -1.86 7.35 18.26
N CYS A 232 -0.72 8.03 18.42
CA CYS A 232 -0.69 9.48 18.66
C CYS A 232 -1.31 10.25 17.48
N ARG A 233 -0.94 9.92 16.25
CA ARG A 233 -1.45 10.57 15.04
C ARG A 233 -2.96 10.39 14.88
N LEU A 234 -3.48 9.20 15.14
CA LEU A 234 -4.91 8.90 15.07
C LEU A 234 -5.76 9.68 16.08
N GLN A 235 -5.15 10.25 17.13
CA GLN A 235 -5.85 11.06 18.14
C GLN A 235 -5.84 12.56 17.84
N GLN A 236 -4.94 13.02 16.96
CA GLN A 236 -4.80 14.43 16.58
C GLN A 236 -5.64 14.82 15.36
N ASP A 237 -6.24 13.81 14.73
CA ASP A 237 -7.00 13.80 13.48
C ASP A 237 -8.51 13.75 13.76
#